data_AF-A0A5T0PSA6-F1
#
_entry.id   AF-A0A5T0PSA6-F1
#
_cell.length_a   1.000
_cell.length_b   1.000
_cell.length_c   1.000
_cell.angle_alpha   90.00
_cell.angle_beta   90.00
_cell.angle_gamma   90.00
#
_symmetry.space_group_name_H-M   'P 1'
#
loop_
_entity.id
_entity.type
_entity.pdbx_description
1 polymer ?
#
loop_
_entity_poly.entity_id
_entity_poly.type
_entity_poly.pdbx_seq_one_letter_code
_entity_poly.pdbx_strand_id
1 'polypeptide(L)'
;MTNFVSIINKFFTLYDCFIQLDLKMSLVYGRQYSHYKEMFLFYVTVLMNDYIDETDKEKKYVELRYKIVKFILENSKKHNISRQHSSTIAFNKKLNNVLQNNNEVYLDEFLKSIQFFLQFRQKIQKDGRKIIAKENISRRMFYYFDFKEKDVMDKIIDNIDFNHIGNIPKQALIEFNNFMSHVCTAYSLSDKDENTDIFLKNIERAINHIKRGTLDCYKIIIKDYFILENSTLPIGLIGLKNQLFNLRINEYKNLGNNSINILEQFKKIVQEIMKTPYLNS
;
A
#
# COMPACT_ATOMS: atom_id res chain seq x y z
N MET A 1 7.01 19.64 35.02
CA MET A 1 7.12 18.32 34.36
C MET A 1 6.72 18.51 32.90
N THR A 2 7.68 18.47 31.98
CA THR A 2 7.41 18.54 30.53
C THR A 2 6.64 17.30 30.12
N ASN A 3 5.37 17.49 29.71
CA ASN A 3 4.56 16.45 29.10
C ASN A 3 5.29 15.97 27.83
N PHE A 4 6.00 14.84 27.93
CA PHE A 4 6.55 14.17 26.75
C PHE A 4 5.37 13.67 25.92
N VAL A 5 5.06 14.38 24.84
CA VAL A 5 4.14 13.88 23.82
C VAL A 5 4.83 12.68 23.16
N SER A 6 4.22 11.50 23.28
CA SER A 6 4.74 10.26 22.68
C SER A 6 5.01 10.44 21.18
N ILE A 7 6.06 9.81 20.67
CA ILE A 7 6.47 9.91 19.27
C ILE A 7 5.35 9.52 18.29
N ILE A 8 4.49 8.58 18.70
CA ILE A 8 3.34 8.16 17.93
C ILE A 8 2.33 9.31 17.73
N ASN A 9 2.13 10.14 18.75
CA ASN A 9 1.23 11.29 18.68
C ASN A 9 1.82 12.36 17.74
N LYS A 10 3.15 12.58 17.83
CA LYS A 10 3.87 13.50 16.93
C LYS A 10 3.77 13.05 15.47
N PHE A 11 3.82 11.75 15.24
CA PHE A 11 3.63 11.17 13.91
C PHE A 11 2.21 11.36 13.40
N PHE A 12 1.17 11.01 14.16
CA PHE A 12 -0.22 11.18 13.71
C PHE A 12 -0.57 12.66 13.47
N THR A 13 -0.03 13.58 14.28
CA THR A 13 -0.16 15.03 14.04
C THR A 13 0.46 15.46 12.72
N LEU A 14 1.66 14.93 12.41
CA LEU A 14 2.32 15.20 11.14
C LEU A 14 1.55 14.58 9.95
N TYR A 15 1.02 13.37 10.13
CA TYR A 15 0.29 12.64 9.10
C TYR A 15 -1.04 13.32 8.77
N ASP A 16 -1.80 13.76 9.78
CA ASP A 16 -3.03 14.53 9.56
C ASP A 16 -2.75 15.81 8.74
N CYS A 17 -1.70 16.57 9.13
CA CYS A 17 -1.27 17.74 8.36
C CYS A 17 -0.93 17.40 6.90
N PHE A 18 -0.29 16.25 6.67
CA PHE A 18 0.05 15.76 5.33
C PHE A 18 -1.20 15.41 4.53
N ILE A 19 -2.14 14.65 5.09
CA ILE A 19 -3.37 14.21 4.40
C ILE A 19 -4.24 15.39 3.99
N GLN A 20 -4.39 16.41 4.85
CA GLN A 20 -5.22 17.57 4.54
C GLN A 20 -4.73 18.33 3.29
N LEU A 21 -3.40 18.37 3.11
CA LEU A 21 -2.80 18.92 1.89
C LEU A 21 -2.93 17.94 0.73
N ASP A 22 -2.58 16.66 0.95
CA ASP A 22 -2.55 15.63 -0.08
C ASP A 22 -3.94 15.35 -0.68
N LEU A 23 -5.01 15.48 0.09
CA LEU A 23 -6.39 15.37 -0.41
C LEU A 23 -6.65 16.37 -1.55
N LYS A 24 -6.17 17.62 -1.39
CA LYS A 24 -6.33 18.66 -2.42
C LYS A 24 -5.32 18.48 -3.56
N MET A 25 -4.08 18.15 -3.23
CA MET A 25 -3.02 17.93 -4.21
C MET A 25 -3.30 16.74 -5.12
N SER A 26 -3.76 15.62 -4.56
CA SER A 26 -3.98 14.37 -5.29
C SER A 26 -5.08 14.46 -6.34
N LEU A 27 -6.09 15.30 -6.11
CA LEU A 27 -7.18 15.55 -7.05
C LEU A 27 -6.75 16.38 -8.27
N VAL A 28 -5.84 17.34 -8.08
CA VAL A 28 -5.49 18.32 -9.11
C VAL A 28 -4.14 18.01 -9.77
N TYR A 29 -3.15 17.62 -8.97
CA TYR A 29 -1.75 17.47 -9.38
C TYR A 29 -1.24 16.02 -9.28
N GLY A 30 -2.10 15.10 -8.84
CA GLY A 30 -1.77 13.69 -8.66
C GLY A 30 -1.09 13.39 -7.31
N ARG A 31 -1.07 12.09 -7.00
CA ARG A 31 -0.64 11.56 -5.70
C ARG A 31 0.87 11.62 -5.52
N GLN A 32 1.31 11.93 -4.30
CA GLN A 32 2.71 12.08 -3.94
C GLN A 32 3.30 10.78 -3.37
N TYR A 33 3.48 9.79 -4.26
CA TYR A 33 3.89 8.42 -3.87
C TYR A 33 5.20 8.33 -3.09
N SER A 34 6.15 9.24 -3.32
CA SER A 34 7.41 9.29 -2.55
C SER A 34 7.13 9.54 -1.07
N HIS A 35 6.28 10.52 -0.75
CA HIS A 35 5.93 10.85 0.63
C HIS A 35 5.05 9.78 1.28
N TYR A 36 4.17 9.12 0.52
CA TYR A 36 3.44 7.94 1.03
C TYR A 36 4.41 6.85 1.45
N LYS A 37 5.44 6.58 0.63
CA LYS A 37 6.47 5.58 0.93
C LYS A 37 7.28 5.96 2.17
N GLU A 38 7.68 7.23 2.29
CA GLU A 38 8.44 7.71 3.47
C GLU A 38 7.63 7.56 4.76
N MET A 39 6.36 7.96 4.76
CA MET A 39 5.48 7.83 5.92
C MET A 39 5.20 6.36 6.27
N PHE A 40 4.97 5.51 5.27
CA PHE A 40 4.80 4.07 5.45
C PHE A 40 6.05 3.43 6.06
N LEU A 41 7.23 3.70 5.51
CA LEU A 41 8.48 3.14 6.00
C LEU A 41 8.77 3.59 7.43
N PHE A 42 8.53 4.87 7.74
CA PHE A 42 8.67 5.34 9.12
C PHE A 42 7.73 4.60 10.08
N TYR A 43 6.46 4.46 9.73
CA TYR A 43 5.49 3.75 10.55
C TYR A 43 5.93 2.31 10.84
N VAL A 44 6.26 1.54 9.80
CA VAL A 44 6.58 0.11 9.93
C VAL A 44 7.95 -0.13 10.55
N THR A 45 8.96 0.64 10.15
CA THR A 45 10.36 0.35 10.53
C THR A 45 10.80 1.08 11.79
N VAL A 46 10.11 2.15 12.19
CA VAL A 46 10.45 2.99 13.34
C VAL A 46 9.40 2.89 14.43
N LEU A 47 8.12 3.13 14.13
CA LEU A 47 7.08 3.17 15.16
C LEU A 47 6.66 1.78 15.64
N MET A 48 6.48 0.83 14.72
CA MET A 48 6.11 -0.56 15.05
C MET A 48 7.30 -1.41 15.53
N ASN A 49 8.50 -0.86 15.58
CA ASN A 49 9.70 -1.62 15.90
C ASN A 49 10.12 -1.40 17.36
N ASP A 50 9.83 -2.39 18.20
CA ASP A 50 10.15 -2.37 19.64
C ASP A 50 11.65 -2.44 19.94
N TYR A 51 12.48 -2.80 18.96
CA TYR A 51 13.94 -2.83 19.11
C TYR A 51 14.61 -1.47 18.93
N ILE A 52 13.88 -0.44 18.50
CA ILE A 52 14.41 0.93 18.40
C ILE A 52 14.02 1.68 19.67
N ASP A 53 14.99 2.24 20.36
CA ASP A 53 14.70 3.06 21.54
C ASP A 53 14.05 4.40 21.19
N GLU A 54 13.40 5.03 22.17
CA GLU A 54 12.65 6.27 21.95
C GLU A 54 13.53 7.46 21.51
N THR A 55 14.82 7.48 21.87
CA THR A 55 15.75 8.55 21.45
C THR A 55 16.04 8.45 19.96
N ASP A 56 16.30 7.23 19.48
CA ASP A 56 16.49 6.95 18.06
C ASP A 56 15.21 7.15 17.25
N LYS A 57 14.03 6.78 17.80
CA LYS A 57 12.73 7.10 17.18
C LYS A 57 12.55 8.62 17.01
N GLU A 58 12.90 9.41 18.02
CA GLU A 58 12.82 10.87 17.96
C GLU A 58 13.74 11.45 16.89
N LYS A 59 14.99 10.97 16.80
CA LYS A 59 15.94 11.43 15.77
C LYS A 59 15.41 11.16 14.36
N LYS A 60 14.93 9.94 14.10
CA LYS A 60 14.32 9.58 12.80
C LYS A 60 13.06 10.39 12.51
N TYR A 61 12.27 10.71 13.54
CA TYR A 61 11.09 11.56 13.38
C TYR A 61 11.44 12.98 12.97
N VAL A 62 12.49 13.58 13.55
CA VAL A 62 12.96 14.92 13.17
C VAL A 62 13.31 14.97 11.68
N GLU A 63 14.00 13.95 11.16
CA GLU A 63 14.33 13.82 9.74
C GLU A 63 13.08 13.71 8.86
N LEU A 64 12.14 12.83 9.21
CA LEU A 64 10.85 12.70 8.50
C LEU A 64 10.08 14.02 8.51
N ARG A 65 9.94 14.64 9.70
CA ARG A 65 9.21 15.88 9.90
C ARG A 65 9.78 16.98 9.02
N TYR A 66 11.10 17.12 8.95
CA TYR A 66 11.73 18.12 8.09
C TYR A 66 11.32 17.96 6.62
N LYS A 67 11.38 16.73 6.09
CA LYS A 67 10.99 16.44 4.70
C LYS A 67 9.52 16.75 4.43
N ILE A 68 8.63 16.26 5.28
CA ILE A 68 7.17 16.42 5.11
C ILE A 68 6.77 17.88 5.27
N VAL A 69 7.30 18.59 6.27
CA VAL A 69 6.99 20.02 6.48
C VAL A 69 7.51 20.86 5.32
N LYS A 70 8.73 20.59 4.83
CA LYS A 70 9.27 21.27 3.65
C LYS A 70 8.37 21.08 2.44
N PHE A 71 7.98 19.84 2.14
CA PHE A 71 7.03 19.51 1.08
C PHE A 71 5.71 20.28 1.23
N ILE A 72 5.14 20.33 2.44
CA ILE A 72 3.89 21.04 2.70
C ILE A 72 4.04 22.54 2.43
N LEU A 73 5.09 23.18 2.98
CA LEU A 73 5.30 24.61 2.83
C LEU A 73 5.50 25.03 1.37
N GLU A 74 6.31 24.26 0.63
CA GLU A 74 6.58 24.52 -0.79
C GLU A 74 5.29 24.43 -1.62
N ASN A 75 4.49 23.39 -1.40
CA ASN A 75 3.27 23.17 -2.19
C ASN A 75 2.12 24.08 -1.77
N SER A 76 1.96 24.38 -0.48
CA SER A 76 1.00 25.39 -0.01
C SER A 76 1.25 26.74 -0.64
N LYS A 77 2.52 27.18 -0.70
CA LYS A 77 2.90 28.45 -1.36
C LYS A 77 2.69 28.40 -2.87
N LYS A 78 3.17 27.33 -3.53
CA LYS A 78 3.13 27.18 -4.98
C LYS A 78 1.70 27.12 -5.53
N HIS A 79 0.81 26.43 -4.82
CA HIS A 79 -0.54 26.13 -5.31
C HIS A 79 -1.64 26.91 -4.59
N ASN A 80 -1.28 27.84 -3.70
CA ASN A 80 -2.20 28.61 -2.86
C ASN A 80 -3.20 27.73 -2.10
N ILE A 81 -2.72 26.59 -1.59
CA ILE A 81 -3.54 25.63 -0.86
C ILE A 81 -3.37 25.88 0.64
N SER A 82 -4.43 26.38 1.26
CA SER A 82 -4.55 26.43 2.71
C SER A 82 -4.93 25.06 3.27
N ARG A 83 -4.46 24.76 4.49
CA ARG A 83 -4.95 23.61 5.25
C ARG A 83 -6.41 23.86 5.64
N GLN A 84 -7.25 22.83 5.61
CA GLN A 84 -8.49 22.92 6.38
C GLN A 84 -8.13 22.92 7.87
N HIS A 85 -8.93 23.60 8.70
CA HIS A 85 -8.64 23.79 10.12
C HIS A 85 -8.03 22.53 10.76
N SER A 86 -6.85 22.70 11.38
CA SER A 86 -6.22 21.70 12.22
C SER A 86 -7.23 21.25 13.26
N SER A 87 -7.84 20.08 13.07
CA SER A 87 -8.51 19.39 14.17
C SER A 87 -7.46 19.23 15.25
N THR A 88 -7.60 19.96 16.35
CA THR A 88 -6.79 19.74 17.54
C THR A 88 -6.98 18.28 17.90
N ILE A 89 -5.96 17.45 17.68
CA ILE A 89 -6.05 16.02 17.94
C ILE A 89 -6.25 15.86 19.45
N ALA A 90 -7.48 15.61 19.87
CA ALA A 90 -7.81 15.27 21.23
C ALA A 90 -7.42 13.80 21.42
N PHE A 91 -6.29 13.59 22.08
CA PHE A 91 -5.69 12.28 22.30
C PHE A 91 -6.71 11.26 22.84
N ASN A 92 -6.90 10.15 22.11
CA ASN A 92 -7.67 9.01 22.59
C ASN A 92 -6.73 7.86 22.98
N LYS A 93 -6.64 7.55 24.29
CA LYS A 93 -5.81 6.46 24.85
C LYS A 93 -6.14 5.08 24.28
N LYS A 94 -7.36 4.88 23.76
CA LYS A 94 -7.90 3.60 23.30
C LYS A 94 -7.52 3.25 21.86
N LEU A 95 -7.06 4.22 21.05
CA LEU A 95 -6.65 3.93 19.67
C LEU A 95 -5.38 3.06 19.61
N ASN A 96 -4.49 3.19 20.60
CA ASN A 96 -3.40 2.23 20.80
C ASN A 96 -3.96 0.80 20.93
N ASN A 97 -5.01 0.60 21.72
CA ASN A 97 -5.62 -0.73 21.93
C ASN A 97 -6.38 -1.27 20.70
N VAL A 98 -6.96 -0.41 19.85
CA VAL A 98 -7.73 -0.83 18.66
C VAL A 98 -6.84 -1.27 17.49
N LEU A 99 -5.66 -0.65 17.35
CA LEU A 99 -4.64 -1.11 16.42
C LEU A 99 -3.86 -2.33 16.96
N GLN A 100 -3.73 -2.47 18.28
CA GLN A 100 -2.88 -3.49 18.92
C GLN A 100 -3.57 -4.80 19.34
N ASN A 101 -4.89 -4.89 19.50
CA ASN A 101 -5.50 -6.12 20.07
C ASN A 101 -6.23 -7.03 19.05
N ASN A 102 -7.13 -6.50 18.22
CA ASN A 102 -7.99 -7.34 17.33
C ASN A 102 -7.71 -7.17 15.83
N ASN A 103 -7.01 -6.11 15.44
CA ASN A 103 -6.80 -5.75 14.04
C ASN A 103 -5.36 -5.89 13.56
N GLU A 104 -4.44 -6.17 14.49
CA GLU A 104 -3.03 -6.44 14.22
C GLU A 104 -2.87 -7.52 13.14
N VAL A 105 -3.67 -8.58 13.21
CA VAL A 105 -3.70 -9.68 12.22
C VAL A 105 -3.88 -9.18 10.78
N TYR A 106 -4.69 -8.13 10.55
CA TYR A 106 -4.90 -7.60 9.21
C TYR A 106 -3.70 -6.78 8.72
N LEU A 107 -3.11 -5.99 9.62
CA LEU A 107 -1.92 -5.20 9.30
C LEU A 107 -0.72 -6.12 9.05
N ASP A 108 -0.54 -7.16 9.86
CA ASP A 108 0.47 -8.20 9.67
C ASP A 108 0.31 -8.89 8.33
N GLU A 109 -0.92 -9.28 7.96
CA GLU A 109 -1.16 -9.90 6.67
C GLU A 109 -0.90 -8.94 5.50
N PHE A 110 -1.17 -7.65 5.67
CA PHE A 110 -0.81 -6.63 4.70
C PHE A 110 0.71 -6.50 4.52
N LEU A 111 1.47 -6.40 5.61
CA LEU A 111 2.92 -6.36 5.57
C LEU A 111 3.50 -7.63 4.94
N LYS A 112 2.95 -8.79 5.30
CA LYS A 112 3.31 -10.09 4.71
C LYS A 112 3.02 -10.16 3.21
N SER A 113 1.91 -9.59 2.74
CA SER A 113 1.60 -9.54 1.31
C SER A 113 2.58 -8.65 0.53
N ILE A 114 3.03 -7.53 1.11
CA ILE A 114 4.09 -6.70 0.54
C ILE A 114 5.41 -7.48 0.52
N GLN A 115 5.73 -8.21 1.59
CA GLN A 115 6.92 -9.06 1.65
C GLN A 115 6.90 -10.13 0.56
N PHE A 116 5.78 -10.84 0.37
CA PHE A 116 5.64 -11.80 -0.73
C PHE A 116 5.83 -11.14 -2.08
N PHE A 117 5.28 -9.94 -2.30
CA PHE A 117 5.50 -9.21 -3.53
C PHE A 117 6.99 -8.90 -3.75
N LEU A 118 7.70 -8.40 -2.73
CA LEU A 118 9.12 -8.07 -2.84
C LEU A 118 9.98 -9.33 -3.09
N GLN A 119 9.69 -10.42 -2.38
CA GLN A 119 10.35 -11.72 -2.59
C GLN A 119 10.09 -12.26 -4.00
N PHE A 120 8.85 -12.18 -4.48
CA PHE A 120 8.52 -12.57 -5.85
C PHE A 120 9.32 -11.74 -6.86
N ARG A 121 9.40 -10.41 -6.68
CA ARG A 121 10.18 -9.52 -7.54
C ARG A 121 11.68 -9.81 -7.52
N GLN A 122 12.23 -10.20 -6.38
CA GLN A 122 13.62 -10.65 -6.25
C GLN A 122 13.82 -11.95 -7.03
N LYS A 123 12.91 -12.91 -6.86
CA LYS A 123 12.98 -14.25 -7.47
C LYS A 123 13.00 -14.22 -8.99
N ILE A 124 12.19 -13.36 -9.62
CA ILE A 124 12.10 -13.24 -11.09
C ILE A 124 13.21 -12.36 -11.70
N GLN A 125 14.05 -11.76 -10.84
CA GLN A 125 15.20 -10.93 -11.23
C GLN A 125 14.85 -9.78 -12.19
N LYS A 126 15.87 -9.19 -12.83
CA LYS A 126 15.69 -8.05 -13.74
C LYS A 126 14.93 -8.44 -15.01
N ASP A 127 15.24 -9.59 -15.58
CA ASP A 127 14.70 -10.01 -16.88
C ASP A 127 13.21 -10.35 -16.78
N GLY A 128 12.79 -11.07 -15.75
CA GLY A 128 11.36 -11.30 -15.49
C GLY A 128 10.59 -10.00 -15.28
N ARG A 129 11.18 -9.01 -14.59
CA ARG A 129 10.57 -7.68 -14.44
C ARG A 129 10.44 -6.94 -15.78
N LYS A 130 11.44 -7.05 -16.67
CA LYS A 130 11.40 -6.47 -18.02
C LYS A 130 10.29 -7.12 -18.87
N ILE A 131 10.16 -8.45 -18.84
CA ILE A 131 9.07 -9.17 -19.52
C ILE A 131 7.70 -8.70 -19.03
N ILE A 132 7.51 -8.62 -17.71
CA ILE A 132 6.24 -8.16 -17.12
C ILE A 132 5.91 -6.72 -17.53
N ALA A 133 6.89 -5.82 -17.52
CA ALA A 133 6.68 -4.44 -17.93
C ALA A 133 6.30 -4.35 -19.41
N LYS A 134 7.01 -5.06 -20.28
CA LYS A 134 6.73 -5.14 -21.72
C LYS A 134 5.30 -5.62 -21.97
N GLU A 135 4.89 -6.72 -21.37
CA GLU A 135 3.55 -7.26 -21.58
C GLU A 135 2.44 -6.33 -21.06
N ASN A 136 2.62 -5.75 -19.87
CA ASN A 136 1.62 -4.84 -19.29
C ASN A 136 1.44 -3.57 -20.12
N ILE A 137 2.54 -2.98 -20.61
CA ILE A 137 2.47 -1.76 -21.43
C ILE A 137 1.87 -2.12 -22.79
N SER A 138 2.31 -3.21 -23.43
CA SER A 138 1.78 -3.65 -24.74
C SER A 138 0.27 -3.86 -24.69
N ARG A 139 -0.24 -4.60 -23.69
CA ARG A 139 -1.68 -4.84 -23.54
C ARG A 139 -2.47 -3.55 -23.35
N ARG A 140 -1.96 -2.61 -22.56
CA ARG A 140 -2.64 -1.31 -22.33
C ARG A 140 -2.65 -0.45 -23.58
N MET A 141 -1.51 -0.35 -24.27
CA MET A 141 -1.39 0.42 -25.50
C MET A 141 -2.30 -0.14 -26.60
N PHE A 142 -2.34 -1.46 -26.75
CA PHE A 142 -3.29 -2.12 -27.65
C PHE A 142 -4.74 -1.87 -27.23
N TYR A 143 -5.10 -2.07 -25.96
CA TYR A 143 -6.48 -1.92 -25.51
C TYR A 143 -7.03 -0.50 -25.66
N TYR A 144 -6.25 0.53 -25.33
CA TYR A 144 -6.72 1.91 -25.35
C TYR A 144 -6.51 2.60 -26.70
N PHE A 145 -5.51 2.18 -27.50
CA PHE A 145 -5.08 2.91 -28.69
C PHE A 145 -4.91 2.05 -29.94
N ASP A 146 -5.19 0.74 -29.88
CA ASP A 146 -4.87 -0.25 -30.94
C ASP A 146 -3.40 -0.21 -31.41
N PHE A 147 -2.51 0.26 -30.53
CA PHE A 147 -1.10 0.49 -30.82
C PHE A 147 -0.30 -0.84 -30.76
N LYS A 148 0.43 -1.17 -31.82
CA LYS A 148 1.09 -2.49 -32.04
C LYS A 148 2.58 -2.38 -32.40
N GLU A 149 3.11 -1.16 -32.49
CA GLU A 149 4.46 -0.86 -32.96
C GLU A 149 5.51 -1.28 -31.94
N LYS A 150 6.11 -2.46 -32.15
CA LYS A 150 7.08 -3.08 -31.24
C LYS A 150 8.29 -2.21 -30.95
N ASP A 151 8.82 -1.51 -31.93
CA ASP A 151 10.04 -0.69 -31.78
C ASP A 151 9.85 0.47 -30.81
N VAL A 152 8.66 1.08 -30.80
CA VAL A 152 8.31 2.15 -29.85
C VAL A 152 8.17 1.56 -28.44
N MET A 153 7.57 0.37 -28.33
CA MET A 153 7.44 -0.33 -27.06
C MET A 153 8.80 -0.67 -26.46
N ASP A 154 9.72 -1.21 -27.26
CA ASP A 154 11.07 -1.55 -26.79
C ASP A 154 11.84 -0.30 -26.32
N LYS A 155 11.72 0.82 -27.04
CA LYS A 155 12.27 2.12 -26.59
C LYS A 155 11.69 2.59 -25.26
N ILE A 156 10.38 2.43 -25.02
CA ILE A 156 9.76 2.78 -23.73
C ILE A 156 10.34 1.91 -22.63
N ILE A 157 10.45 0.60 -22.86
CA ILE A 157 10.94 -0.36 -21.87
C ILE A 157 12.41 -0.12 -21.51
N ASP A 158 13.25 0.23 -22.47
CA ASP A 158 14.67 0.48 -22.22
C ASP A 158 14.93 1.75 -21.39
N ASN A 159 13.95 2.66 -21.31
CA ASN A 159 14.00 3.83 -20.43
C ASN A 159 13.47 3.56 -19.00
N ILE A 160 13.04 2.33 -18.69
CA ILE A 160 12.59 1.96 -17.35
C ILE A 160 13.77 1.47 -16.51
N ASP A 161 13.97 2.08 -15.35
CA ASP A 161 14.93 1.60 -14.38
C ASP A 161 14.40 0.38 -13.60
N PHE A 162 15.00 -0.78 -13.89
CA PHE A 162 14.71 -2.04 -13.20
C PHE A 162 15.70 -2.36 -12.07
N ASN A 163 16.64 -1.48 -11.74
CA ASN A 163 17.63 -1.78 -10.69
C ASN A 163 17.04 -1.65 -9.28
N HIS A 164 15.92 -0.93 -9.12
CA HIS A 164 15.25 -0.76 -7.82
C HIS A 164 14.24 -1.88 -7.50
N ILE A 165 14.69 -2.93 -6.80
CA ILE A 165 13.85 -4.07 -6.38
C ILE A 165 12.91 -3.71 -5.21
N GLY A 166 13.26 -2.72 -4.38
CA GLY A 166 12.54 -2.31 -3.17
C GLY A 166 11.35 -1.37 -3.37
N ASN A 167 10.66 -1.45 -4.51
CA ASN A 167 9.50 -0.60 -4.77
C ASN A 167 8.21 -1.28 -4.32
N ILE A 168 7.56 -0.70 -3.32
CA ILE A 168 6.23 -1.13 -2.85
C ILE A 168 5.21 -0.83 -3.95
N PRO A 169 4.23 -1.72 -4.20
CA PRO A 169 3.16 -1.43 -5.14
C PRO A 169 2.48 -0.10 -4.84
N LYS A 170 2.35 0.78 -5.84
CA LYS A 170 1.69 2.09 -5.68
C LYS A 170 0.30 1.96 -5.07
N GLN A 171 -0.45 0.92 -5.46
CA GLN A 171 -1.78 0.65 -4.93
C GLN A 171 -1.75 0.32 -3.44
N ALA A 172 -0.78 -0.47 -2.97
CA ALA A 172 -0.60 -0.74 -1.54
C ALA A 172 -0.31 0.54 -0.75
N LEU A 173 0.51 1.45 -1.30
CA LEU A 173 0.76 2.76 -0.69
C LEU A 173 -0.50 3.64 -0.63
N ILE A 174 -1.35 3.59 -1.66
CA ILE A 174 -2.63 4.31 -1.66
C ILE A 174 -3.55 3.77 -0.57
N GLU A 175 -3.72 2.45 -0.50
CA GLU A 175 -4.59 1.82 0.49
C GLU A 175 -4.08 2.04 1.92
N PHE A 176 -2.75 2.01 2.13
CA PHE A 176 -2.16 2.41 3.40
C PHE A 176 -2.44 3.88 3.75
N ASN A 177 -2.34 4.79 2.78
CA ASN A 177 -2.65 6.20 3.02
C ASN A 177 -4.13 6.42 3.38
N ASN A 178 -5.04 5.68 2.73
CA ASN A 178 -6.47 5.71 3.06
C ASN A 178 -6.74 5.12 4.46
N PHE A 179 -6.08 4.01 4.79
CA PHE A 179 -6.09 3.45 6.15
C PHE A 179 -5.68 4.51 7.17
N MET A 180 -4.53 5.16 6.96
CA MET A 180 -4.03 6.21 7.85
C MET A 180 -4.96 7.41 7.96
N SER A 181 -5.66 7.79 6.88
CA SER A 181 -6.65 8.87 6.93
C SER A 181 -7.82 8.56 7.85
N HIS A 182 -8.34 7.34 7.78
CA HIS A 182 -9.41 6.91 8.68
C HIS A 182 -8.92 6.76 10.13
N VAL A 183 -7.69 6.26 10.32
CA VAL A 183 -7.05 6.22 11.64
C VAL A 183 -6.89 7.62 12.22
N CYS A 184 -6.37 8.59 11.46
CA CYS A 184 -6.22 9.98 11.90
C CYS A 184 -7.57 10.62 12.25
N THR A 185 -8.61 10.32 11.46
CA THR A 185 -9.98 10.80 11.74
C THR A 185 -10.49 10.23 13.06
N ALA A 186 -10.37 8.92 13.27
CA ALA A 186 -10.77 8.27 14.52
C ALA A 186 -9.94 8.77 15.71
N TYR A 187 -8.66 9.06 15.48
CA TYR A 187 -7.72 9.55 16.49
C TYR A 187 -7.95 11.01 16.89
N SER A 188 -8.59 11.79 16.04
CA SER A 188 -8.89 13.20 16.29
C SER A 188 -10.21 13.41 17.06
N LEU A 189 -10.99 12.33 17.25
CA LEU A 189 -12.23 12.35 18.04
C LEU A 189 -11.92 12.38 19.54
N SER A 190 -12.72 13.11 20.32
CA SER A 190 -12.50 13.21 21.77
C SER A 190 -12.76 11.88 22.48
N ASP A 191 -12.23 11.72 23.69
CA ASP A 191 -12.51 10.53 24.53
C ASP A 191 -14.01 10.31 24.79
N LYS A 192 -14.84 11.36 24.73
CA LYS A 192 -16.31 11.27 24.87
C LYS A 192 -17.00 10.71 23.62
N ASP A 193 -16.32 10.73 22.48
CA ASP A 193 -16.84 10.29 21.18
C ASP A 193 -16.45 8.82 20.86
N GLU A 194 -15.84 8.11 21.82
CA GLU A 194 -15.25 6.78 21.65
C GLU A 194 -16.24 5.66 21.27
N ASN A 195 -17.52 5.81 21.64
CA ASN A 195 -18.58 4.86 21.32
C ASN A 195 -19.54 5.43 20.26
N THR A 196 -19.12 6.48 19.55
CA THR A 196 -19.92 7.00 18.46
C THR A 196 -19.83 6.06 17.27
N ASP A 197 -20.94 5.98 16.54
CA ASP A 197 -21.02 5.40 15.21
C ASP A 197 -19.87 5.86 14.30
N ILE A 198 -19.39 7.10 14.46
CA ILE A 198 -18.34 7.70 13.64
C ILE A 198 -16.99 7.04 13.92
N PHE A 199 -16.64 6.79 15.18
CA PHE A 199 -15.40 6.10 15.53
C PHE A 199 -15.39 4.69 14.93
N LEU A 200 -16.43 3.90 15.21
CA LEU A 200 -16.53 2.52 14.73
C LEU A 200 -16.51 2.43 13.20
N LYS A 201 -17.25 3.31 12.51
CA LYS A 201 -17.26 3.38 11.04
C LYS A 201 -15.88 3.72 10.46
N ASN A 202 -15.11 4.59 11.09
CA ASN A 202 -13.76 4.91 10.62
C ASN A 202 -12.79 3.74 10.81
N ILE A 203 -12.84 3.05 11.96
CA ILE A 203 -12.03 1.86 12.19
C ILE A 203 -12.38 0.76 11.18
N GLU A 204 -13.67 0.49 10.94
CA GLU A 204 -14.10 -0.48 9.94
C GLU A 204 -13.58 -0.14 8.53
N ARG A 205 -13.70 1.14 8.12
CA ARG A 205 -13.17 1.61 6.83
C ARG A 205 -11.66 1.45 6.75
N ALA A 206 -10.93 1.80 7.80
CA ALA A 206 -9.48 1.63 7.87
C ALA A 206 -9.10 0.15 7.60
N ILE A 207 -9.73 -0.79 8.30
CA ILE A 207 -9.48 -2.23 8.12
C ILE A 207 -9.81 -2.68 6.69
N ASN A 208 -10.91 -2.17 6.11
CA ASN A 208 -11.29 -2.51 4.74
C ASN A 208 -10.23 -2.05 3.72
N HIS A 209 -9.59 -0.91 3.93
CA HIS A 209 -8.47 -0.46 3.09
C HIS A 209 -7.26 -1.38 3.22
N ILE A 210 -6.89 -1.80 4.44
CA ILE A 210 -5.81 -2.78 4.64
C ILE A 210 -6.12 -4.10 3.92
N LYS A 211 -7.33 -4.65 4.09
CA LYS A 211 -7.77 -5.86 3.37
C LYS A 211 -7.69 -5.71 1.85
N ARG A 212 -8.10 -4.55 1.31
CA ARG A 212 -8.01 -4.25 -0.13
C ARG A 212 -6.57 -4.18 -0.60
N GLY A 213 -5.69 -3.49 0.15
CA GLY A 213 -4.27 -3.41 -0.15
C GLY A 213 -3.58 -4.78 -0.15
N THR A 214 -3.94 -5.65 0.79
CA THR A 214 -3.46 -7.05 0.85
C THR A 214 -3.88 -7.82 -0.40
N LEU A 215 -5.15 -7.74 -0.77
CA LEU A 215 -5.70 -8.40 -1.96
C LEU A 215 -5.05 -7.89 -3.25
N ASP A 216 -4.79 -6.58 -3.35
CA ASP A 216 -4.13 -5.97 -4.49
C ASP A 216 -2.69 -6.49 -4.65
N CYS A 217 -1.95 -6.66 -3.55
CA CYS A 217 -0.61 -7.26 -3.58
C CYS A 217 -0.66 -8.69 -4.13
N TYR A 218 -1.56 -9.53 -3.64
CA TYR A 218 -1.71 -10.91 -4.15
C TYR A 218 -2.11 -10.94 -5.62
N LYS A 219 -3.08 -10.12 -6.03
CA LYS A 219 -3.53 -10.03 -7.42
C LYS A 219 -2.39 -9.61 -8.36
N ILE A 220 -1.50 -8.71 -7.93
CA ILE A 220 -0.33 -8.31 -8.71
C ILE A 220 0.62 -9.50 -8.90
N ILE A 221 0.95 -10.24 -7.82
CA ILE A 221 1.83 -11.41 -7.89
C ILE A 221 1.25 -12.45 -8.86
N ILE A 222 -0.02 -12.81 -8.70
CA ILE A 222 -0.69 -13.81 -9.54
C ILE A 222 -0.72 -13.38 -11.01
N LYS A 223 -1.08 -12.12 -11.28
CA LYS A 223 -1.12 -11.60 -12.65
C LYS A 223 0.26 -11.68 -13.29
N ASP A 224 1.28 -11.24 -12.57
CA ASP A 224 2.65 -11.19 -13.06
C ASP A 224 3.24 -12.60 -13.27
N TYR A 225 2.90 -13.54 -12.38
CA TYR A 225 3.19 -14.95 -12.53
C TYR A 225 2.66 -15.51 -13.86
N PHE A 226 1.38 -15.27 -14.16
CA PHE A 226 0.77 -15.75 -15.41
C PHE A 226 1.30 -15.04 -16.67
N ILE A 227 1.77 -13.81 -16.55
CA ILE A 227 2.49 -13.14 -17.65
C ILE A 227 3.78 -13.90 -17.96
N LEU A 228 4.57 -14.24 -16.93
CA LEU A 228 5.81 -14.97 -17.09
C LEU A 228 5.56 -16.38 -17.65
N GLU A 229 4.62 -17.13 -17.08
CA GLU A 229 4.25 -18.47 -17.54
C GLU A 229 3.91 -18.49 -19.04
N ASN A 230 3.03 -17.60 -19.50
CA ASN A 230 2.64 -17.55 -20.91
C ASN A 230 3.80 -17.12 -21.84
N SER A 231 4.86 -16.52 -21.29
CA SER A 231 6.05 -16.11 -22.05
C SER A 231 7.18 -17.14 -22.05
N THR A 232 7.24 -18.06 -21.09
CA THR A 232 8.40 -18.95 -20.89
C THR A 232 8.12 -20.41 -20.50
N LEU A 233 6.89 -20.84 -20.19
CA LEU A 233 6.64 -22.18 -19.63
C LEU A 233 5.40 -22.90 -20.22
N PRO A 234 5.57 -24.09 -20.84
CA PRO A 234 4.45 -24.92 -21.23
C PRO A 234 3.90 -25.77 -20.06
N ILE A 235 2.59 -25.73 -19.90
CA ILE A 235 1.73 -26.90 -19.60
C ILE A 235 1.56 -27.35 -18.12
N GLY A 236 2.37 -26.93 -17.15
CA GLY A 236 2.30 -27.51 -15.78
C GLY A 236 1.12 -27.12 -14.85
N LEU A 237 0.31 -26.09 -15.16
CA LEU A 237 -0.47 -25.37 -14.13
C LEU A 237 -1.96 -25.15 -14.44
N ILE A 238 -2.55 -26.04 -15.23
CA ILE A 238 -4.00 -26.03 -15.52
C ILE A 238 -4.82 -25.95 -14.23
N GLY A 239 -4.35 -26.60 -13.14
CA GLY A 239 -4.96 -26.54 -11.81
C GLY A 239 -5.05 -25.12 -11.24
N LEU A 240 -3.95 -24.36 -11.22
CA LEU A 240 -3.93 -22.97 -10.73
C LEU A 240 -4.79 -22.04 -11.59
N LYS A 241 -4.78 -22.23 -12.92
CA LYS A 241 -5.62 -21.43 -13.84
C LYS A 241 -7.11 -21.65 -13.53
N ASN A 242 -7.53 -22.90 -13.35
CA ASN A 242 -8.91 -23.24 -13.03
C ASN A 242 -9.32 -22.74 -11.63
N GLN A 243 -8.44 -22.86 -10.63
CA GLN A 243 -8.67 -22.29 -9.30
C GLN A 243 -8.86 -20.78 -9.34
N LEU A 244 -7.97 -20.05 -10.05
CA LEU A 244 -8.09 -18.60 -10.20
C LEU A 244 -9.39 -18.21 -10.94
N PHE A 245 -9.74 -18.94 -12.00
CA PHE A 245 -10.95 -18.69 -12.77
C PHE A 245 -12.21 -18.83 -11.89
N ASN A 246 -12.31 -19.91 -11.13
CA ASN A 246 -13.41 -20.15 -10.19
C ASN A 246 -13.45 -19.09 -9.09
N LEU A 247 -12.29 -18.71 -8.54
CA LEU A 247 -12.18 -17.65 -7.54
C LEU A 247 -12.68 -16.31 -8.09
N ARG A 248 -12.34 -15.97 -9.33
CA ARG A 248 -12.84 -14.74 -9.99
C ARG A 248 -14.34 -14.79 -10.22
N ILE A 249 -14.89 -15.91 -10.69
CA ILE A 249 -16.36 -16.06 -10.82
C ILE A 249 -17.05 -15.82 -9.48
N ASN A 250 -16.51 -16.41 -8.40
CA ASN A 250 -17.07 -16.25 -7.06
C ASN A 250 -16.96 -14.81 -6.56
N GLU A 251 -15.86 -14.11 -6.84
CA GLU A 251 -15.72 -12.67 -6.54
C GLU A 251 -16.79 -11.85 -7.26
N TYR A 252 -17.00 -12.06 -8.55
CA TYR A 252 -18.01 -11.33 -9.33
C TYR A 252 -19.45 -11.63 -8.90
N LYS A 253 -19.75 -12.89 -8.57
CA LYS A 253 -21.08 -13.30 -8.08
C LYS A 253 -21.43 -12.72 -6.71
N ASN A 254 -20.41 -12.42 -5.90
CA ASN A 254 -20.58 -11.91 -4.54
C ASN A 254 -20.16 -10.44 -4.40
N LEU A 255 -20.19 -9.65 -5.49
CA LEU A 255 -19.96 -8.22 -5.41
C LEU A 255 -20.93 -7.58 -4.40
N GLY A 256 -20.38 -6.97 -3.35
CA GLY A 256 -21.15 -6.35 -2.28
C GLY A 256 -21.49 -7.27 -1.09
N ASN A 257 -21.24 -8.58 -1.18
CA ASN A 257 -21.50 -9.54 -0.11
C ASN A 257 -20.17 -10.13 0.43
N ASN A 258 -19.89 -9.91 1.72
CA ASN A 258 -18.68 -10.38 2.43
C ASN A 258 -18.66 -11.90 2.72
N SER A 259 -19.26 -12.74 1.88
CA SER A 259 -19.56 -14.14 2.21
C SER A 259 -18.43 -15.15 1.95
N ILE A 260 -17.30 -14.74 1.39
CA ILE A 260 -16.17 -15.64 1.12
C ILE A 260 -14.87 -15.02 1.63
N ASN A 261 -14.05 -15.82 2.32
CA ASN A 261 -12.68 -15.47 2.65
C ASN A 261 -11.80 -15.49 1.38
N ILE A 262 -12.13 -14.61 0.42
CA ILE A 262 -11.46 -14.43 -0.87
C ILE A 262 -9.98 -14.18 -0.64
N LEU A 263 -9.65 -13.37 0.38
CA LEU A 263 -8.30 -13.05 0.76
C LEU A 263 -7.46 -14.31 1.07
N GLU A 264 -7.99 -15.26 1.84
CA GLU A 264 -7.27 -16.51 2.09
C GLU A 264 -7.12 -17.40 0.86
N GLN A 265 -8.08 -17.40 -0.07
CA GLN A 265 -7.92 -18.15 -1.32
C GLN A 265 -6.83 -17.54 -2.21
N PHE A 266 -6.78 -16.21 -2.32
CA PHE A 266 -5.70 -15.51 -3.02
C PHE A 266 -4.34 -15.77 -2.37
N LYS A 267 -4.27 -15.77 -1.03
CA LYS A 267 -3.05 -16.08 -0.28
C LYS A 267 -2.54 -17.50 -0.54
N LYS A 268 -3.42 -18.51 -0.56
CA LYS A 268 -3.05 -19.90 -0.91
C LYS A 268 -2.42 -19.99 -2.30
N ILE A 269 -3.04 -19.35 -3.30
CA ILE A 269 -2.50 -19.32 -4.67
C ILE A 269 -1.11 -18.66 -4.69
N VAL A 270 -0.94 -17.53 -3.98
CA VAL A 270 0.37 -16.87 -3.89
C VAL A 270 1.40 -17.79 -3.21
N GLN A 271 1.04 -18.48 -2.12
CA GLN A 271 1.94 -19.42 -1.46
C GLN A 271 2.38 -20.57 -2.37
N GLU A 272 1.48 -21.07 -3.23
CA GLU A 272 1.81 -22.07 -4.25
C GLU A 272 2.77 -21.49 -5.30
N ILE A 273 2.49 -20.30 -5.83
CA ILE A 273 3.39 -19.57 -6.74
C ILE A 273 4.79 -19.37 -6.14
N MET A 274 4.85 -19.03 -4.85
CA MET A 274 6.13 -18.81 -4.17
C MET A 274 6.97 -20.09 -4.07
N LYS A 275 6.38 -21.29 -4.17
CA LYS A 275 7.09 -22.58 -4.19
C LYS A 275 7.65 -22.94 -5.57
N THR A 276 7.11 -22.39 -6.66
CA THR A 276 7.53 -22.75 -8.03
C THR A 276 8.94 -22.22 -8.33
N PRO A 277 9.94 -23.05 -8.64
CA PRO A 277 11.26 -22.55 -9.00
C PRO A 277 11.19 -21.72 -10.29
N TYR A 278 11.85 -20.55 -10.31
CA TYR A 278 12.10 -19.82 -11.55
C TYR A 278 13.50 -20.22 -12.00
N LEU A 279 13.56 -21.04 -13.05
CA LEU A 279 14.82 -21.38 -13.70
C LEU A 279 15.26 -20.16 -14.50
N ASN A 280 16.40 -19.59 -14.10
CA ASN A 280 17.09 -18.61 -14.93
C ASN A 280 17.52 -19.32 -16.21
N SER A 281 17.03 -18.85 -17.35
CA SER A 281 17.65 -19.15 -18.65
C SER A 281 19.03 -18.50 -18.72
#